data_AF-A0A0G0P913-F1
#
_entry.id   AF-A0A0G0P913-F1
#
_cell.length_a   1.000
_cell.length_b   1.000
_cell.length_c   1.000
_cell.angle_alpha   90.00
_cell.angle_beta   90.00
_cell.angle_gamma   90.00
#
_symmetry.space_group_name_H-M   'P 1'
#
loop_
_entity.id
_entity.type
_entity.pdbx_description
1 polymer ?
#
loop_
_entity_poly.entity_id
_entity_poly.type
_entity_poly.pdbx_seq_one_letter_code
_entity_poly.pdbx_strand_id
1 'polypeptide(L)'
;MINYKNWENEYKEGKTSECPHCSSEDNVHVCRNCYKDISMDICWQHKGVCEKCRNYIDIEIPKIEQIKKDLGVKCTCNDEHCAKCLLVNCKDENCTVHTNERKENFRTKYKNR
;
A
#
# COMPACT_ATOMS: atom_id res chain seq x y z
N MET A 1 -1.65 26.09 -13.34
CA MET A 1 -1.19 25.42 -12.11
C MET A 1 -2.19 25.74 -11.02
N ILE A 2 -2.72 24.73 -10.34
CA ILE A 2 -3.62 24.93 -9.19
C ILE A 2 -2.80 25.55 -8.06
N ASN A 3 -3.27 26.66 -7.49
CA ASN A 3 -2.67 27.22 -6.29
C ASN A 3 -3.11 26.39 -5.08
N TYR A 4 -2.21 25.52 -4.62
CA TYR A 4 -2.48 24.54 -3.56
C TYR A 4 -2.98 25.18 -2.26
N LYS A 5 -2.45 26.36 -1.90
CA LYS A 5 -2.87 27.08 -0.68
C LYS A 5 -4.29 27.63 -0.79
N ASN A 6 -4.67 28.13 -1.97
CA ASN A 6 -6.04 28.62 -2.16
C ASN A 6 -7.04 27.47 -2.10
N TRP A 7 -6.69 26.32 -2.69
CA TRP A 7 -7.54 25.13 -2.68
C TRP A 7 -7.73 24.57 -1.27
N GLU A 8 -6.66 24.46 -0.48
CA GLU A 8 -6.76 23.99 0.91
C GLU A 8 -7.70 24.85 1.75
N ASN A 9 -7.68 26.18 1.54
CA ASN A 9 -8.61 27.09 2.20
C ASN A 9 -10.05 26.87 1.73
N GLU A 10 -10.29 26.73 0.42
CA GLU A 10 -11.61 26.43 -0.13
C GLU A 10 -12.19 25.11 0.42
N TYR A 11 -11.36 24.10 0.61
CA TYR A 11 -11.76 22.81 1.19
C TYR A 11 -12.12 22.94 2.67
N LYS A 12 -11.30 23.66 3.46
CA LYS A 12 -11.62 23.95 4.88
C LYS A 12 -12.90 24.77 5.05
N GLU A 13 -13.21 25.62 4.06
CA GLU A 13 -14.44 26.40 4.00
C GLU A 13 -15.65 25.62 3.43
N GLY A 14 -15.47 24.34 3.06
CA GLY A 14 -16.52 23.50 2.49
C GLY A 14 -16.95 23.88 1.07
N LYS A 15 -16.17 24.71 0.36
CA LYS A 15 -16.44 25.14 -1.03
C LYS A 15 -16.07 24.08 -2.07
N THR A 16 -15.27 23.09 -1.68
CA THR A 16 -14.91 21.93 -2.49
C THR A 16 -14.95 20.69 -1.60
N SER A 17 -15.43 19.56 -2.15
CA SER A 17 -15.75 18.35 -1.39
C SER A 17 -14.69 17.25 -1.49
N GLU A 18 -13.81 17.29 -2.50
CA GLU A 18 -12.86 16.20 -2.77
C GLU A 18 -11.45 16.51 -2.29
N CYS A 19 -10.94 15.82 -1.27
CA CYS A 19 -9.55 16.01 -0.83
C CYS A 19 -8.52 15.51 -1.86
N PRO A 20 -7.52 16.29 -2.31
CA PRO A 20 -6.51 15.86 -3.30
C PRO A 20 -5.55 14.80 -2.76
N HIS A 21 -5.53 14.61 -1.44
CA HIS A 21 -4.63 13.72 -0.73
C HIS A 21 -5.24 12.38 -0.39
N CYS A 22 -6.53 12.29 -0.14
CA CYS A 22 -7.19 11.01 0.10
C CYS A 22 -8.28 10.67 -0.91
N SER A 23 -8.65 11.61 -1.80
CA SER A 23 -9.73 11.48 -2.78
C SER A 23 -11.08 11.10 -2.14
N SER A 24 -11.32 11.64 -0.95
CA SER A 24 -12.59 11.45 -0.24
C SER A 24 -13.55 12.58 -0.58
N GLU A 25 -14.79 12.23 -0.90
CA GLU A 25 -15.86 13.12 -1.38
C GLU A 25 -16.71 13.74 -0.24
N ASP A 26 -16.59 13.22 0.99
CA ASP A 26 -17.50 13.55 2.11
C ASP A 26 -16.89 14.45 3.19
N ASN A 27 -15.80 15.19 2.89
CA ASN A 27 -14.98 15.88 3.90
C ASN A 27 -14.42 14.97 5.01
N VAL A 28 -14.53 13.64 4.85
CA VAL A 28 -13.97 12.64 5.75
C VAL A 28 -12.58 12.28 5.26
N HIS A 29 -11.55 12.42 6.10
CA HIS A 29 -10.20 12.05 5.70
C HIS A 29 -9.91 10.58 6.01
N VAL A 30 -9.54 9.81 4.98
CA VAL A 30 -9.15 8.40 5.11
C VAL A 30 -7.75 8.16 4.56
N CYS A 31 -7.07 7.15 5.08
CA CYS A 31 -5.78 6.70 4.56
C CYS A 31 -5.97 6.02 3.20
N ARG A 32 -5.24 6.45 2.16
CA ARG A 32 -5.31 5.84 0.82
C ARG A 32 -4.91 4.37 0.76
N ASN A 33 -4.13 3.89 1.73
CA ASN A 33 -3.61 2.53 1.71
C ASN A 33 -4.46 1.55 2.52
N CYS A 34 -5.00 1.98 3.66
CA CYS A 34 -5.74 1.09 4.57
C CYS A 34 -7.15 1.55 4.89
N TYR A 35 -7.61 2.65 4.27
CA TYR A 35 -8.95 3.22 4.40
C TYR A 35 -9.39 3.54 5.83
N LYS A 36 -8.46 3.57 6.78
CA LYS A 36 -8.72 4.04 8.14
C LYS A 36 -8.89 5.54 8.16
N ASP A 37 -9.82 6.00 8.98
CA ASP A 37 -9.98 7.42 9.30
C ASP A 37 -8.67 7.99 9.85
N ILE A 38 -8.35 9.20 9.41
CA ILE A 38 -7.21 9.99 9.87
C ILE A 38 -7.66 11.43 10.10
N SER A 39 -6.96 12.16 10.96
CA SER A 39 -7.23 13.59 11.09
C SER A 39 -6.85 14.34 9.81
N MET A 40 -7.49 15.49 9.61
CA MET A 40 -7.17 16.42 8.54
C MET A 40 -5.68 16.80 8.57
N ASP A 41 -5.13 17.11 9.74
CA ASP A 41 -3.70 17.45 9.90
C ASP A 41 -2.77 16.34 9.42
N ILE A 42 -3.04 15.09 9.82
CA ILE A 42 -2.27 13.92 9.36
C ILE A 42 -2.41 13.76 7.84
N CYS A 43 -3.63 13.92 7.30
CA CYS A 43 -3.87 13.84 5.87
C CYS A 43 -3.02 14.85 5.09
N TRP A 44 -2.95 16.11 5.53
CA TRP A 44 -2.13 17.14 4.89
C TRP A 44 -0.64 16.88 5.05
N GLN A 45 -0.19 16.60 6.27
CA GLN A 45 1.23 16.37 6.56
C GLN A 45 1.78 15.16 5.80
N HIS A 46 0.94 14.15 5.54
CA HIS A 46 1.36 12.86 4.98
C HIS A 46 0.71 12.54 3.63
N LYS A 47 0.11 13.54 2.99
CA LYS A 47 -0.53 13.43 1.67
C LYS A 47 -1.52 12.26 1.59
N GLY A 48 -2.32 12.09 2.64
CA GLY A 48 -3.39 11.09 2.75
C GLY A 48 -2.95 9.68 3.13
N VAL A 49 -1.76 9.54 3.72
CA VAL A 49 -1.27 8.28 4.26
C VAL A 49 -1.17 8.37 5.79
N CYS A 50 -1.74 7.41 6.51
CA CYS A 50 -1.59 7.38 7.97
C CYS A 50 -0.15 7.04 8.38
N GLU A 51 0.27 7.47 9.57
CA GLU A 51 1.63 7.22 10.08
C GLU A 51 2.04 5.75 10.03
N LYS A 52 1.13 4.83 10.38
CA LYS A 52 1.41 3.39 10.33
C LYS A 52 1.76 2.92 8.92
N CYS A 53 0.93 3.27 7.93
CA CYS A 53 1.17 2.90 6.54
C CYS A 53 2.43 3.58 5.98
N ARG A 54 2.69 4.83 6.39
CA ARG A 54 3.89 5.55 6.02
C ARG A 54 5.15 4.86 6.55
N ASN A 55 5.19 4.54 7.85
CA ASN A 55 6.32 3.82 8.44
C ASN A 55 6.55 2.47 7.76
N TYR A 56 5.47 1.75 7.43
CA TYR A 56 5.60 0.51 6.69
C TYR A 56 6.24 0.71 5.30
N ILE A 57 5.82 1.74 4.56
CA ILE A 57 6.35 2.05 3.22
C ILE A 57 7.77 2.58 3.28
N ASP A 58 8.05 3.53 4.16
CA ASP A 58 9.31 4.29 4.17
C ASP A 58 10.42 3.55 4.95
N ILE A 59 10.06 2.61 5.83
CA ILE A 59 11.01 1.93 6.71
C ILE A 59 11.00 0.41 6.50
N GLU A 60 9.84 -0.23 6.60
CA GLU A 60 9.77 -1.70 6.61
C GLU A 60 9.96 -2.30 5.22
N ILE A 61 9.35 -1.74 4.17
CA ILE A 61 9.56 -2.21 2.79
C ILE A 61 11.05 -2.14 2.39
N PRO A 62 11.77 -1.01 2.57
CA PRO A 62 13.20 -0.95 2.27
C PRO A 62 14.04 -1.98 3.03
N LYS A 63 13.74 -2.22 4.32
CA LYS A 63 14.42 -3.27 5.10
C LYS A 63 14.20 -4.65 4.48
N ILE A 64 12.96 -4.98 4.12
CA ILE A 64 12.60 -6.26 3.49
C ILE A 64 13.33 -6.40 2.15
N GLU A 65 13.35 -5.35 1.33
CA GLU A 65 14.04 -5.36 0.03
C GLU A 65 15.55 -5.53 0.17
N GLN A 66 16.16 -4.92 1.18
CA GLN A 66 17.58 -5.11 1.47
C GLN A 66 17.88 -6.55 1.93
N ILE A 67 17.08 -7.12 2.83
CA ILE A 67 17.21 -8.53 3.26
C ILE A 67 17.08 -9.46 2.05
N LYS A 68 16.10 -9.21 1.17
CA LYS A 68 15.93 -9.97 -0.08
C LYS A 68 17.17 -9.90 -0.96
N LYS A 69 17.75 -8.71 -1.11
CA LYS A 69 18.98 -8.51 -1.88
C LYS A 69 20.15 -9.30 -1.27
N ASP A 70 20.31 -9.26 0.05
CA ASP A 70 21.39 -9.96 0.76
C ASP A 70 21.25 -11.49 0.67
N LEU A 71 20.01 -11.99 0.63
CA LEU A 71 19.70 -13.41 0.44
C LEU A 71 19.68 -13.85 -1.04
N GLY A 72 19.93 -12.94 -2.00
CA GLY A 72 19.88 -13.24 -3.42
C GLY A 72 18.47 -13.56 -3.96
N VAL A 73 17.43 -13.11 -3.27
CA VAL A 73 16.02 -13.24 -3.67
C VAL A 73 15.74 -12.29 -4.83
N LYS A 74 15.35 -12.85 -5.98
CA LYS A 74 14.96 -12.13 -7.20
C LYS A 74 13.51 -11.66 -7.19
N CYS A 75 12.65 -12.23 -6.35
CA CYS A 75 11.24 -11.83 -6.26
C CYS A 75 11.08 -10.47 -5.56
N THR A 76 10.67 -9.45 -6.33
CA THR A 76 10.41 -8.09 -5.83
C THR A 76 9.04 -7.92 -5.17
N CYS A 77 8.15 -8.91 -5.29
CA CYS A 77 6.80 -8.81 -4.72
C CYS A 77 6.83 -9.03 -3.20
N ASN A 78 6.28 -8.07 -2.45
CA ASN A 78 6.14 -8.14 -0.99
C ASN A 78 4.73 -8.53 -0.54
N ASP A 79 3.77 -8.60 -1.47
CA ASP A 79 2.40 -9.02 -1.18
C ASP A 79 2.31 -10.56 -1.09
N GLU A 80 2.15 -11.05 0.13
CA GLU A 80 2.08 -12.48 0.44
C GLU A 80 0.85 -13.20 -0.15
N HIS A 81 -0.17 -12.45 -0.57
CA HIS A 81 -1.40 -12.93 -1.17
C HIS A 81 -1.44 -12.72 -2.70
N CYS A 82 -0.34 -12.26 -3.30
CA CYS A 82 -0.27 -11.99 -4.73
C CYS A 82 -0.57 -13.25 -5.55
N ALA A 83 -1.78 -13.34 -6.09
CA ALA A 83 -2.26 -14.51 -6.84
C ALA A 83 -1.36 -14.83 -8.04
N LYS A 84 -0.83 -13.81 -8.72
CA LYS A 84 0.11 -14.00 -9.85
C LYS A 84 1.37 -14.74 -9.41
N CYS A 85 1.97 -14.33 -8.30
CA CYS A 85 3.17 -14.95 -7.74
C CYS A 85 2.89 -16.36 -7.18
N LEU A 86 1.73 -16.56 -6.53
CA LEU A 86 1.31 -17.85 -5.99
C LEU A 86 0.92 -18.87 -7.07
N LEU A 87 0.41 -18.41 -8.22
CA LEU A 87 0.02 -19.29 -9.31
C LEU A 87 1.20 -19.67 -10.21
N VAL A 88 1.98 -18.72 -10.71
CA VAL A 88 2.96 -19.00 -11.79
C VAL A 88 4.19 -18.09 -11.83
N ASN A 89 4.09 -16.85 -11.36
CA ASN A 89 5.08 -15.84 -11.74
C ASN A 89 6.33 -15.79 -10.83
N CYS A 90 6.23 -16.22 -9.57
CA CYS A 90 7.41 -16.31 -8.73
C CYS A 90 8.13 -17.64 -9.03
N LYS A 91 9.25 -17.58 -9.77
CA LYS A 91 10.14 -18.73 -10.05
C LYS A 91 11.38 -18.76 -9.16
N ASP A 92 11.44 -17.83 -8.21
CA ASP A 92 12.57 -17.70 -7.31
C ASP A 92 12.45 -18.73 -6.18
N GLU A 93 13.39 -19.68 -6.17
CA GLU A 93 13.45 -20.78 -5.20
C GLU A 93 13.79 -20.27 -3.79
N ASN A 94 14.45 -19.11 -3.69
CA ASN A 94 14.80 -18.49 -2.42
C ASN A 94 13.73 -17.51 -1.93
N CYS A 95 12.59 -17.40 -2.63
CA CYS A 95 11.53 -16.48 -2.23
C CYS A 95 10.91 -16.86 -0.88
N THR A 96 11.14 -16.01 0.12
CA THR A 96 10.60 -16.19 1.49
C THR A 96 9.11 -15.85 1.61
N VAL A 97 8.56 -15.08 0.66
CA VAL A 97 7.16 -14.63 0.67
C VAL A 97 6.24 -15.59 -0.09
N HIS A 98 6.67 -16.07 -1.27
CA HIS A 98 5.93 -17.00 -2.12
C HIS A 98 6.66 -18.34 -2.20
N THR A 99 6.83 -18.98 -1.05
CA THR A 99 7.45 -20.30 -0.96
C THR A 99 6.68 -21.34 -1.79
N ASN A 100 7.35 -22.44 -2.17
CA ASN A 100 6.69 -23.51 -2.92
C ASN A 100 5.50 -24.11 -2.16
N GLU A 101 5.61 -24.25 -0.84
CA GLU A 101 4.50 -24.67 0.03
C GLU A 101 3.29 -23.74 -0.07
N ARG A 102 3.49 -22.42 -0.03
CA ARG A 102 2.39 -21.44 -0.19
C ARG A 102 1.76 -21.52 -1.58
N LYS A 103 2.56 -21.73 -2.63
CA LYS A 103 2.05 -21.94 -4.00
C LYS A 103 1.20 -23.19 -4.11
N GLU A 104 1.65 -24.32 -3.55
CA GLU A 104 0.91 -25.58 -3.53
C GLU A 104 -0.41 -25.44 -2.79
N ASN A 105 -0.38 -24.89 -1.58
CA ASN A 105 -1.59 -24.63 -0.78
C ASN A 105 -2.60 -23.75 -1.52
N PHE A 106 -2.13 -22.68 -2.18
CA PHE A 106 -2.99 -21.79 -2.96
C PHE A 106 -3.61 -22.52 -4.16
N ARG A 107 -2.81 -23.26 -4.93
CA ARG A 107 -3.27 -24.00 -6.12
C ARG A 107 -4.28 -25.09 -5.77
N THR A 108 -4.09 -25.81 -4.67
CA THR A 108 -5.04 -26.83 -4.20
C THR A 108 -6.38 -26.21 -3.84
N LYS A 109 -6.39 -25.09 -3.09
CA LYS A 109 -7.62 -24.36 -2.78
C LYS A 109 -8.32 -23.84 -4.03
N TYR A 110 -7.56 -23.37 -5.02
CA TYR A 110 -8.12 -22.83 -6.26
C TYR A 110 -8.68 -23.92 -7.17
N LYS A 111 -8.09 -25.11 -7.22
CA LYS A 111 -8.59 -26.27 -7.98
C LYS A 111 -9.89 -26.85 -7.39
N ASN A 112 -10.13 -26.65 -6.11
CA ASN A 112 -11.32 -27.13 -5.40
C ASN A 112 -12.45 -26.07 -5.34
N ARG A 113 -12.36 -25.01 -6.15
CA ARG A 113 -13.40 -24.00 -6.37
C ARG A 113 -13.96 -24.14 -7.77
#